data_AF-A0A8K0VRD2-F1
#
_entry.id   AF-A0A8K0VRD2-F1
#
_cell.length_a   1.000
_cell.length_b   1.000
_cell.length_c   1.000
_cell.angle_alpha   90.00
_cell.angle_beta   90.00
_cell.angle_gamma   90.00
#
_symmetry.space_group_name_H-M   'P 1'
#
loop_
_entity.id
_entity.type
_entity.pdbx_description
1 polymer ?
#
loop_
_entity_poly.entity_id
_entity_poly.type
_entity_poly.pdbx_seq_one_letter_code
_entity_poly.pdbx_strand_id
1 'polypeptide(L)'
;VAHASEIDVIATQEALEDQRVKAEQQRSGGALECYINASSAINFSFLLQCSWEAAAVTFQFALSNGGPASVAYGSIFAGIGTTLVALSLAEMASMDPTVGAQYRWSASLAPKWNKFFGLMQGWLTTFAWICSCASNPALITNIITSLASFNNPTYIPQ
;
A
#
# COMPACT_ATOMS: atom_id res chain seq x y z
N VAL A 1 1.84 62.52 -8.40
CA VAL A 1 2.16 61.55 -9.47
C VAL A 1 3.40 60.72 -9.12
N ALA A 2 4.53 61.33 -8.74
CA ALA A 2 5.75 60.59 -8.33
C ALA A 2 5.57 59.64 -7.12
N HIS A 3 4.75 60.03 -6.13
CA HIS A 3 4.53 59.22 -4.93
C HIS A 3 3.71 57.94 -5.18
N ALA A 4 2.92 57.91 -6.27
CA ALA A 4 2.12 56.74 -6.65
C ALA A 4 2.97 55.71 -7.41
N SER A 5 3.95 56.15 -8.19
CA SER A 5 4.89 55.24 -8.86
C SER A 5 5.85 54.57 -7.87
N GLU A 6 6.23 55.25 -6.79
CA GLU A 6 7.06 54.67 -5.74
C GLU A 6 6.35 53.52 -5.01
N ILE A 7 5.06 53.70 -4.70
CA ILE A 7 4.24 52.66 -4.04
C ILE A 7 4.06 51.44 -4.96
N ASP A 8 3.90 51.66 -6.27
CA ASP A 8 3.73 50.58 -7.25
C ASP A 8 5.03 49.78 -7.43
N VAL A 9 6.19 50.46 -7.42
CA VAL A 9 7.51 49.81 -7.45
C VAL A 9 7.73 48.97 -6.20
N ILE A 10 7.37 49.49 -5.02
CA ILE A 10 7.48 48.76 -3.74
C ILE A 10 6.58 47.52 -3.74
N ALA A 11 5.32 47.65 -4.15
CA ALA A 11 4.39 46.53 -4.22
C ALA A 11 4.83 45.44 -5.21
N THR A 12 5.44 45.84 -6.34
CA THR A 12 5.99 44.91 -7.32
C THR A 12 7.22 44.18 -6.77
N GLN A 13 8.03 44.87 -5.95
CA GLN A 13 9.21 44.28 -5.30
C GLN A 13 8.82 43.25 -4.24
N GLU A 14 7.81 43.55 -3.42
CA GLU A 14 7.27 42.62 -2.42
C GLU A 14 6.66 41.37 -3.08
N ALA A 15 5.94 41.53 -4.20
CA ALA A 15 5.38 40.39 -4.95
C ALA A 15 6.47 39.50 -5.56
N LEU A 16 7.57 40.08 -6.04
CA LEU A 16 8.72 39.34 -6.55
C LEU A 16 9.49 38.62 -5.44
N GLU A 17 9.63 39.22 -4.26
CA GLU A 17 10.22 38.59 -3.08
C GLU A 17 9.35 37.44 -2.57
N ASP A 18 8.03 37.59 -2.52
CA ASP A 18 7.11 36.53 -2.11
C ASP A 18 7.11 35.34 -3.11
N GLN A 19 7.25 35.61 -4.41
CA GLN A 19 7.46 34.59 -5.44
C GLN A 19 8.81 33.88 -5.29
N ARG A 20 9.89 34.62 -4.96
CA ARG A 20 11.22 34.07 -4.71
C ARG A 20 11.25 33.21 -3.45
N VAL A 21 10.63 33.67 -2.37
CA VAL A 21 10.49 32.92 -1.12
C VAL A 21 9.67 31.66 -1.36
N LYS A 22 8.55 31.72 -2.10
CA LYS A 22 7.79 30.50 -2.48
C LYS A 22 8.62 29.54 -3.33
N ALA A 23 9.40 30.04 -4.29
CA ALA A 23 10.29 29.20 -5.10
C ALA A 23 11.43 28.58 -4.29
N GLU A 24 12.02 29.31 -3.35
CA GLU A 24 13.04 28.82 -2.42
C GLU A 24 12.46 27.86 -1.37
N GLN A 25 11.26 28.12 -0.86
CA GLN A 25 10.52 27.25 0.05
C GLN A 25 10.12 25.94 -0.65
N GLN A 26 9.83 25.99 -1.95
CA GLN A 26 9.54 24.80 -2.77
C GLN A 26 10.83 24.03 -3.13
N ARG A 27 11.98 24.72 -3.14
CA ARG A 27 13.31 24.12 -3.30
C ARG A 27 13.89 23.54 -1.99
N SER A 28 13.54 24.13 -0.85
CA SER A 28 14.03 23.78 0.49
C SER A 28 13.08 22.84 1.25
N GLY A 29 11.76 22.99 1.07
CA GLY A 29 10.71 22.22 1.76
C GLY A 29 10.50 20.80 1.26
N GLY A 30 11.39 20.27 0.42
CA GLY A 30 11.21 18.98 -0.27
C GLY A 30 12.34 17.97 -0.08
N ALA A 31 13.34 18.25 0.75
CA ALA A 31 14.48 17.35 0.96
C ALA A 31 14.39 16.70 2.34
N LEU A 32 13.42 15.80 2.54
CA LEU A 32 13.53 14.82 3.62
C LEU A 32 14.76 13.96 3.31
N GLU A 33 15.71 13.86 4.24
CA GLU A 33 16.85 12.97 4.05
C GLU A 33 16.34 11.55 3.83
N CYS A 34 16.84 10.90 2.77
CA CYS A 34 16.48 9.52 2.46
C CYS A 34 17.10 8.58 3.49
N TYR A 35 16.39 8.38 4.59
CA TYR A 35 16.83 7.52 5.69
C TYR A 35 16.60 6.03 5.39
N ILE A 36 15.71 5.69 4.46
CA ILE A 36 15.34 4.30 4.19
C ILE A 36 16.37 3.62 3.28
N ASN A 37 17.15 2.72 3.86
CA ASN A 37 18.05 1.86 3.09
C ASN A 37 17.26 0.67 2.49
N ALA A 38 17.72 0.12 1.36
CA ALA A 38 17.05 -0.99 0.67
C ALA A 38 16.85 -2.21 1.57
N SER A 39 17.85 -2.53 2.40
CA SER A 39 17.76 -3.62 3.38
C SER A 39 16.67 -3.37 4.43
N SER A 40 16.54 -2.13 4.91
CA SER A 40 15.49 -1.75 5.87
C SER A 40 14.10 -1.83 5.24
N ALA A 41 13.95 -1.39 3.99
CA ALA A 41 12.68 -1.46 3.24
C ALA A 41 12.22 -2.91 2.99
N ILE A 42 13.15 -3.81 2.65
CA ILE A 42 12.85 -5.24 2.45
C ILE A 42 12.44 -5.88 3.78
N ASN A 43 13.20 -5.64 4.85
CA ASN A 43 12.89 -6.17 6.18
C ASN A 43 11.54 -5.67 6.68
N PHE A 44 11.24 -4.38 6.48
CA PHE A 44 9.94 -3.81 6.84
C PHE A 44 8.79 -4.48 6.10
N SER A 45 8.94 -4.73 4.79
CA SER A 45 7.93 -5.42 3.98
C SER A 45 7.72 -6.88 4.42
N PHE A 46 8.78 -7.58 4.81
CA PHE A 46 8.66 -8.94 5.32
C PHE A 46 7.94 -8.99 6.68
N LEU A 47 8.28 -8.08 7.58
CA LEU A 47 7.66 -7.97 8.91
C LEU A 47 6.19 -7.55 8.83
N LEU A 48 5.84 -6.62 7.93
CA LEU A 48 4.46 -6.15 7.77
C LEU A 48 3.50 -7.27 7.36
N GLN A 49 3.96 -8.20 6.51
CA GLN A 49 3.06 -9.19 5.92
C GLN A 49 2.72 -10.34 6.89
N CYS A 50 3.59 -10.67 7.85
CA CYS A 50 3.45 -11.77 8.81
C CYS A 50 2.75 -13.03 8.23
N SER A 51 3.07 -13.40 6.98
CA SER A 51 2.23 -14.30 6.18
C SER A 51 2.27 -15.77 6.64
N TRP A 52 3.24 -16.12 7.49
CA TRP A 52 3.45 -17.46 7.98
C TRP A 52 2.29 -17.96 8.86
N GLU A 53 1.64 -17.08 9.62
CA GLU A 53 0.49 -17.41 10.47
C GLU A 53 -0.74 -17.77 9.64
N ALA A 54 -1.04 -16.94 8.63
CA ALA A 54 -2.15 -17.18 7.71
C ALA A 54 -1.94 -18.48 6.91
N ALA A 55 -0.71 -18.75 6.47
CA ALA A 55 -0.37 -20.00 5.80
C ALA A 55 -0.60 -21.22 6.70
N ALA A 56 -0.23 -21.14 7.98
CA ALA A 56 -0.40 -22.24 8.93
C ALA A 56 -1.88 -22.58 9.19
N VAL A 57 -2.73 -21.57 9.41
CA VAL A 57 -4.16 -21.80 9.69
C VAL A 57 -4.89 -22.31 8.44
N THR A 58 -4.57 -21.77 7.27
CA THR A 58 -5.24 -22.14 6.02
C THR A 58 -4.78 -23.48 5.45
N PHE A 59 -3.63 -24.01 5.91
CA PHE A 59 -3.07 -25.27 5.44
C PHE A 59 -4.06 -26.44 5.59
N GLN A 60 -4.74 -26.54 6.74
CA GLN A 60 -5.73 -27.58 6.98
C GLN A 60 -6.92 -27.48 6.01
N PHE A 61 -7.41 -26.26 5.79
CA PHE A 61 -8.52 -26.00 4.87
C PHE A 61 -8.14 -26.29 3.41
N ALA A 62 -6.90 -25.98 3.00
CA ALA A 62 -6.43 -26.25 1.65
C ALA A 62 -6.32 -27.78 1.39
N LEU A 63 -5.84 -28.54 2.38
CA LEU A 63 -5.78 -30.00 2.33
C LEU A 63 -7.17 -30.64 2.27
N SER A 64 -8.13 -30.17 3.07
CA SER A 64 -9.47 -30.76 3.09
C SER A 64 -10.26 -30.50 1.81
N ASN A 65 -10.07 -29.34 1.18
CA ASN A 65 -10.83 -28.95 -0.01
C ASN A 65 -10.16 -29.33 -1.35
N GLY A 66 -8.82 -29.35 -1.44
CA GLY A 66 -8.10 -29.59 -2.69
C GLY A 66 -7.06 -30.71 -2.64
N GLY A 67 -6.86 -31.34 -1.48
CA GLY A 67 -5.87 -32.38 -1.28
C GLY A 67 -4.42 -31.89 -1.30
N PRO A 68 -3.44 -32.79 -1.14
CA PRO A 68 -2.02 -32.42 -1.09
C PRO A 68 -1.49 -31.80 -2.40
N ALA A 69 -2.05 -32.21 -3.54
CA ALA A 69 -1.63 -31.73 -4.85
C ALA A 69 -1.98 -30.25 -5.08
N SER A 70 -3.13 -29.78 -4.59
CA SER A 70 -3.51 -28.36 -4.71
C SER A 70 -2.58 -27.46 -3.90
N VAL A 71 -2.13 -27.92 -2.74
CA VAL A 71 -1.20 -27.16 -1.88
C VAL A 71 0.16 -27.02 -2.56
N ALA A 72 0.69 -28.11 -3.11
CA ALA A 72 1.99 -28.11 -3.78
C ALA A 72 1.98 -27.30 -5.09
N TYR A 73 1.09 -27.61 -6.02
CA TYR A 73 1.06 -26.92 -7.32
C TYR A 73 0.43 -25.53 -7.24
N GLY A 74 -0.56 -25.34 -6.35
CA GLY A 74 -1.22 -24.06 -6.15
C GLY A 74 -0.29 -23.02 -5.53
N SER A 75 0.54 -23.40 -4.56
CA SER A 75 1.54 -22.47 -3.99
C SER A 75 2.59 -22.04 -5.01
N ILE A 76 3.05 -22.95 -5.88
CA ILE A 76 4.00 -22.63 -6.96
C ILE A 76 3.36 -21.64 -7.96
N PHE A 77 2.14 -21.94 -8.43
CA PHE A 77 1.43 -21.05 -9.37
C PHE A 77 1.13 -19.68 -8.76
N ALA A 78 0.69 -19.65 -7.50
CA ALA A 78 0.43 -18.41 -6.77
C ALA A 78 1.72 -17.58 -6.58
N GLY A 79 2.84 -18.25 -6.29
CA GLY A 79 4.15 -17.62 -6.19
C GLY A 79 4.56 -16.95 -7.51
N ILE A 80 4.54 -17.70 -8.62
CA ILE A 80 4.89 -17.18 -9.94
C ILE A 80 3.98 -16.00 -10.32
N GLY A 81 2.66 -16.16 -10.15
CA GLY A 81 1.70 -15.10 -10.45
C GLY A 81 1.97 -13.82 -9.65
N THR A 82 2.24 -13.96 -8.35
CA THR A 82 2.53 -12.82 -7.48
C THR A 82 3.86 -12.15 -7.84
N THR A 83 4.91 -12.91 -8.19
CA THR A 83 6.19 -12.36 -8.64
C THR A 83 6.06 -11.60 -9.95
N LEU A 84 5.28 -12.11 -10.92
CA LEU A 84 5.03 -11.40 -12.18
C LEU A 84 4.32 -10.06 -11.95
N VAL A 85 3.32 -10.04 -11.07
CA VAL A 85 2.64 -8.79 -10.67
C VAL A 85 3.62 -7.84 -9.98
N ALA A 86 4.47 -8.33 -9.08
CA ALA A 86 5.48 -7.53 -8.40
C ALA A 86 6.51 -6.93 -9.38
N LEU A 87 6.95 -7.69 -10.38
CA LEU A 87 7.85 -7.20 -11.43
C LEU A 87 7.21 -6.10 -12.27
N SER A 88 5.95 -6.26 -12.68
CA SER A 88 5.22 -5.22 -13.41
C SER A 88 5.08 -3.94 -12.58
N LEU A 89 4.83 -4.07 -11.27
CA LEU A 89 4.76 -2.93 -10.36
C LEU A 89 6.14 -2.27 -10.16
N ALA A 90 7.22 -3.06 -10.16
CA ALA A 90 8.59 -2.56 -10.07
C ALA A 90 8.98 -1.75 -11.31
N GLU A 91 8.56 -2.16 -12.51
CA GLU A 91 8.75 -1.37 -13.74
C GLU A 91 8.03 -0.03 -13.65
N MET A 92 6.78 -0.02 -13.17
CA MET A 92 6.04 1.23 -12.93
C MET A 92 6.72 2.12 -11.86
N ALA A 93 7.23 1.52 -10.77
CA ALA A 93 7.95 2.21 -9.72
C ALA A 93 9.24 2.87 -10.21
N SER A 94 9.90 2.28 -11.21
CA SER A 94 11.10 2.84 -11.82
C SER A 94 10.81 4.07 -12.70
N MET A 95 9.62 4.15 -13.30
CA MET A 95 9.22 5.27 -14.16
C MET A 95 8.78 6.51 -13.39
N ASP A 96 7.98 6.34 -12.32
CA ASP A 96 7.46 7.46 -11.53
C ASP A 96 7.43 7.12 -10.03
N PRO A 97 8.53 7.40 -9.29
CA PRO A 97 8.61 7.15 -7.86
C PRO A 97 7.79 8.18 -7.09
N THR A 98 6.52 7.83 -6.82
CA THR A 98 5.60 8.71 -6.09
C THR A 98 4.97 8.04 -4.88
N VAL A 99 4.73 8.82 -3.82
CA VAL A 99 4.00 8.35 -2.64
C VAL A 99 2.54 8.09 -3.03
N GLY A 100 2.01 6.94 -2.62
CA GLY A 100 0.65 6.55 -3.02
C GLY A 100 0.53 6.18 -4.50
N ALA A 101 1.60 5.62 -5.06
CA ALA A 101 1.78 5.41 -6.49
C ALA A 101 0.62 4.67 -7.17
N GLN A 102 -0.03 3.70 -6.51
CA GLN A 102 -1.10 2.89 -7.12
C GLN A 102 -2.29 3.71 -7.67
N TYR A 103 -2.79 4.70 -6.91
CA TYR A 103 -3.90 5.55 -7.39
C TYR A 103 -3.43 6.59 -8.42
N ARG A 104 -2.16 7.03 -8.32
CA ARG A 104 -1.56 7.96 -9.28
C ARG A 104 -1.27 7.30 -10.63
N TRP A 105 -0.68 6.12 -10.63
CA TRP A 105 -0.39 5.35 -11.83
C TRP A 105 -1.67 4.96 -12.55
N SER A 106 -2.71 4.52 -11.83
CA SER A 106 -4.02 4.23 -12.43
C SER A 106 -4.70 5.46 -13.04
N ALA A 107 -4.55 6.64 -12.43
CA ALA A 107 -5.04 7.90 -13.01
C ALA A 107 -4.19 8.39 -14.20
N SER A 108 -2.87 8.22 -14.14
CA SER A 108 -1.92 8.71 -15.16
C SER A 108 -1.93 7.86 -16.43
N LEU A 109 -2.03 6.53 -16.28
CA LEU A 109 -2.03 5.58 -17.39
C LEU A 109 -3.39 5.46 -18.11
N ALA A 110 -4.46 6.03 -17.54
CA ALA A 110 -5.78 6.03 -18.16
C ALA A 110 -5.86 7.09 -19.29
N PRO A 111 -6.22 6.70 -20.54
CA PRO A 111 -6.33 7.65 -21.66
C PRO A 111 -7.62 8.49 -21.62
N LYS A 112 -8.66 8.04 -20.90
CA LYS A 112 -9.92 8.75 -20.66
C LYS A 112 -10.39 8.49 -19.22
N TRP A 113 -11.02 9.48 -18.60
CA TRP A 113 -11.58 9.42 -17.23
C TRP A 113 -10.58 9.09 -16.11
N ASN A 114 -9.41 9.71 -16.18
CA ASN A 114 -8.27 9.56 -15.26
C ASN A 114 -8.67 9.68 -13.78
N LYS A 115 -9.52 10.66 -13.44
CA LYS A 115 -10.02 10.86 -12.07
C LYS A 115 -10.92 9.72 -11.59
N PHE A 116 -11.71 9.12 -12.48
CA PHE A 116 -12.60 8.01 -12.14
C PHE A 116 -11.82 6.74 -11.85
N PHE A 117 -10.85 6.37 -12.72
CA PHE A 117 -10.03 5.18 -12.49
C PHE A 117 -9.15 5.30 -11.24
N GLY A 118 -8.57 6.49 -10.98
CA GLY A 118 -7.84 6.73 -9.74
C GLY A 118 -8.73 6.64 -8.49
N LEU A 119 -9.95 7.18 -8.56
CA LEU A 119 -10.92 7.10 -7.46
C LEU A 119 -11.38 5.65 -7.23
N MET A 120 -11.67 4.91 -8.30
CA MET A 120 -12.09 3.50 -8.23
C MET A 120 -10.98 2.64 -7.62
N GLN A 121 -9.72 2.84 -8.02
CA GLN A 121 -8.57 2.18 -7.42
C GLN A 121 -8.46 2.47 -5.93
N GLY A 122 -8.65 3.74 -5.52
CA GLY A 122 -8.66 4.13 -4.11
C GLY A 122 -9.73 3.40 -3.30
N TRP A 123 -10.97 3.39 -3.78
CA TRP A 123 -12.07 2.68 -3.13
C TRP A 123 -11.83 1.17 -3.03
N LEU A 124 -11.35 0.53 -4.10
CA LEU A 124 -11.02 -0.90 -4.09
C LEU A 124 -9.98 -1.23 -3.03
N THR A 125 -8.93 -0.41 -2.91
CA THR A 125 -7.93 -0.56 -1.85
C THR A 125 -8.55 -0.39 -0.47
N THR A 126 -9.40 0.62 -0.25
CA THR A 126 -10.09 0.80 1.03
C THR A 126 -10.94 -0.41 1.42
N PHE A 127 -11.73 -0.96 0.48
CA PHE A 127 -12.51 -2.17 0.72
C PHE A 127 -11.61 -3.37 1.04
N ALA A 128 -10.51 -3.54 0.32
CA ALA A 128 -9.55 -4.61 0.59
C ALA A 128 -9.00 -4.54 2.02
N TRP A 129 -8.65 -3.34 2.50
CA TRP A 129 -8.22 -3.14 3.88
C TRP A 129 -9.33 -3.41 4.90
N ILE A 130 -10.56 -2.98 4.65
CA ILE A 130 -11.70 -3.25 5.54
C ILE A 130 -11.95 -4.76 5.66
N CYS A 131 -11.98 -5.48 4.53
CA CYS A 131 -12.13 -6.93 4.52
C CYS A 131 -10.97 -7.63 5.24
N SER A 132 -9.73 -7.15 5.07
CA SER A 132 -8.55 -7.72 5.74
C SER A 132 -8.57 -7.49 7.26
N CYS A 133 -9.06 -6.34 7.71
CA CYS A 133 -9.27 -6.09 9.14
C CYS A 133 -10.38 -6.98 9.71
N ALA A 134 -11.45 -7.23 8.95
CA ALA A 134 -12.55 -8.10 9.38
C ALA A 134 -12.17 -9.58 9.41
N SER A 135 -11.26 -10.05 8.54
CA SER A 135 -10.82 -11.44 8.51
C SER A 135 -9.91 -11.83 9.68
N ASN A 136 -9.16 -10.89 10.25
CA ASN A 136 -8.22 -11.15 11.35
C ASN A 136 -8.90 -11.70 12.63
N PRO A 137 -9.97 -11.06 13.15
CA PRO A 137 -10.72 -11.61 14.28
C PRO A 137 -11.27 -13.02 14.01
N ALA A 138 -11.74 -13.28 12.79
CA ALA A 138 -12.25 -14.60 12.42
C ALA A 138 -11.15 -15.68 12.48
N LEU A 139 -9.92 -15.36 12.08
CA LEU A 139 -8.77 -16.26 12.22
C LEU A 139 -8.46 -16.53 13.71
N ILE A 140 -8.44 -15.49 14.55
CA ILE A 140 -8.20 -15.62 15.99
C ILE A 140 -9.26 -16.52 16.64
N THR A 141 -10.54 -16.33 16.30
CA THR A 141 -11.62 -17.19 16.78
C THR A 141 -11.40 -18.65 16.41
N ASN A 142 -11.01 -18.96 15.17
CA ASN A 142 -10.71 -20.34 14.76
C ASN A 142 -9.58 -20.95 15.58
N ILE A 143 -8.51 -20.19 15.86
CA ILE A 143 -7.37 -20.66 16.67
C ILE A 143 -7.83 -20.94 18.11
N ILE A 144 -8.59 -20.03 18.72
CA ILE A 144 -9.10 -20.18 20.09
C ILE A 144 -10.01 -21.40 20.20
N THR A 145 -10.97 -21.57 19.27
CA THR A 145 -11.87 -22.72 19.25
C THR A 145 -11.10 -24.03 19.06
N SER A 146 -10.08 -24.05 18.20
CA SER A 146 -9.20 -25.21 18.00
C SER A 146 -8.46 -25.57 19.30
N LEU A 147 -7.88 -24.58 19.99
CA LEU A 147 -7.20 -24.78 21.28
C LEU A 147 -8.16 -25.24 22.38
N ALA A 148 -9.37 -24.68 22.44
CA ALA A 148 -10.39 -25.07 23.42
C ALA A 148 -10.81 -26.53 23.25
N SER A 149 -11.02 -26.97 22.01
CA SER A 149 -11.34 -28.37 21.69
C SER A 149 -10.18 -29.33 22.01
N PHE A 150 -8.95 -28.88 21.86
CA PHE A 150 -7.76 -29.67 22.21
C PHE A 150 -7.59 -29.84 23.72
N ASN A 151 -7.88 -28.79 24.50
CA ASN A 151 -7.70 -28.82 25.96
C ASN A 151 -8.87 -29.47 26.71
N ASN A 152 -10.10 -29.41 26.18
CA ASN A 152 -11.30 -29.96 26.81
C ASN A 152 -11.99 -30.97 25.88
N PRO A 153 -11.86 -32.29 26.12
CA PRO A 153 -12.43 -33.32 25.25
C PRO A 153 -13.98 -33.34 25.21
N THR A 154 -14.66 -32.67 26.14
CA THR A 154 -16.14 -32.51 26.16
C THR A 154 -16.62 -31.23 25.44
N TYR A 155 -15.71 -30.38 24.95
CA TYR A 155 -16.08 -29.13 24.31
C TYR A 155 -16.50 -29.36 22.86
N ILE A 156 -17.79 -29.15 22.58
CA ILE A 156 -18.35 -29.19 21.23
C ILE A 156 -18.39 -27.74 20.73
N PRO A 157 -17.56 -27.37 19.74
CA PRO A 157 -17.55 -26.02 19.19
C PRO A 157 -18.89 -25.71 18.52
N GLN A 158 -19.44 -24.52 18.78
CA GLN A 158 -20.69 -24.01 18.20
C GLN A 158 -20.42 -22.78 17.33
#